data_AF-A0A521LCB1-F1
#
_entry.id   AF-A0A521LCB1-F1
#
_cell.length_a   1.000
_cell.length_b   1.000
_cell.length_c   1.000
_cell.angle_alpha   90.00
_cell.angle_beta   90.00
_cell.angle_gamma   90.00
#
_symmetry.space_group_name_H-M   'P 1'
#
loop_
_entity.id
_entity.type
_entity.pdbx_description
1 polymer ?
#
loop_
_entity_poly.entity_id
_entity_poly.type
_entity_poly.pdbx_seq_one_letter_code
_entity_poly.pdbx_strand_id
1 'polypeptide(L)'
;MPDVAAWIASAATMIAAMMTAANLGTKITGWGFVVFTVGSVAWAAVGLTTEQPSLAITNGFLLLVNLFGVWRWLGRQARHETGSELAEQRSRARAHVPSLYSGASAIGANVFDGRGEKVGTVVDTMHDCESRTLSYVVISQGGVGGAGETLRAIAPDLLAFESDGIHCDLSAEQITAIAPIDEKAWPAVAPPALASNSHDLSFASSSKGFFHAQA
;
A
#
# COMPACT_ATOMS: atom_id res chain seq x y z
N MET A 1 18.07 -38.39 12.78
CA MET A 1 17.72 -36.96 12.71
C MET A 1 16.38 -36.70 12.00
N PRO A 2 15.28 -37.43 12.31
CA PRO A 2 13.96 -37.13 11.73
C PRO A 2 13.34 -35.83 12.26
N ASP A 3 13.70 -35.41 13.48
CA ASP A 3 13.11 -34.24 14.13
C ASP A 3 13.40 -32.93 13.40
N VAL A 4 14.63 -32.75 12.90
CA VAL A 4 15.05 -31.52 12.22
C VAL A 4 14.25 -31.31 10.93
N ALA A 5 14.02 -32.36 10.15
CA ALA A 5 13.25 -32.28 8.91
C ALA A 5 11.77 -31.94 9.16
N ALA A 6 11.16 -32.51 10.22
CA ALA A 6 9.78 -32.21 10.60
C ALA A 6 9.62 -30.75 11.06
N TRP A 7 10.57 -30.23 11.85
CA TRP A 7 10.60 -28.83 12.26
C TRP A 7 10.76 -27.87 11.08
N ILE A 8 11.64 -28.19 10.12
CA ILE A 8 11.83 -27.39 8.91
C ILE A 8 10.54 -27.36 8.06
N ALA A 9 9.89 -28.51 7.84
CA ALA A 9 8.65 -28.59 7.07
C ALA A 9 7.52 -27.78 7.72
N SER A 10 7.43 -27.83 9.04
CA SER A 10 6.44 -27.06 9.82
C SER A 10 6.71 -25.56 9.72
N ALA A 11 7.97 -25.14 9.89
CA ALA A 11 8.37 -23.74 9.73
C ALA A 11 8.10 -23.21 8.31
N ALA A 12 8.43 -23.99 7.27
CA ALA A 12 8.16 -23.63 5.89
C ALA A 12 6.66 -23.44 5.62
N THR A 13 5.81 -24.29 6.19
CA THR A 13 4.35 -24.19 6.04
C THR A 13 3.80 -22.94 6.73
N MET A 14 4.28 -22.63 7.93
CA MET A 14 3.89 -21.41 8.66
C MET A 14 4.32 -20.14 7.90
N ILE A 15 5.54 -20.14 7.34
CA ILE A 15 6.02 -19.02 6.51
C ILE A 15 5.16 -18.88 5.24
N ALA A 16 4.84 -19.98 4.55
CA ALA A 16 3.98 -19.94 3.37
C ALA A 16 2.57 -19.42 3.68
N ALA A 17 2.01 -19.82 4.83
CA ALA A 17 0.75 -19.31 5.33
C ALA A 17 0.81 -17.80 5.57
N MET A 18 1.86 -17.33 6.25
CA MET A 18 2.08 -15.90 6.46
C MET A 18 2.26 -15.13 5.14
N MET A 19 3.07 -15.65 4.20
CA MET A 19 3.28 -15.04 2.88
C MET A 19 1.96 -14.87 2.11
N THR A 20 1.06 -15.84 2.23
CA THR A 20 -0.23 -15.83 1.54
C THR A 20 -1.25 -14.94 2.25
N ALA A 21 -1.23 -14.89 3.58
CA ALA A 21 -2.18 -14.14 4.40
C ALA A 21 -1.84 -12.64 4.49
N ALA A 22 -0.56 -12.28 4.47
CA ALA A 22 -0.11 -10.91 4.74
C ALA A 22 -0.24 -9.94 3.55
N ASN A 23 -0.71 -10.40 2.37
CA ASN A 23 -0.87 -9.58 1.16
C ASN A 23 0.38 -8.73 0.81
N LEU A 24 1.58 -9.29 0.98
CA LEU A 24 2.88 -8.62 0.77
C LEU A 24 3.22 -8.43 -0.73
N GLY A 25 2.21 -8.20 -1.56
CA GLY A 25 2.31 -8.14 -3.00
C GLY A 25 2.10 -9.49 -3.69
N THR A 26 1.82 -9.40 -4.99
CA THR A 26 1.39 -10.52 -5.82
C THR A 26 2.44 -11.62 -5.96
N LYS A 27 3.72 -11.24 -6.12
CA LYS A 27 4.82 -12.20 -6.30
C LYS A 27 5.03 -13.03 -5.03
N ILE A 28 5.03 -12.40 -3.85
CA ILE A 28 5.23 -13.07 -2.55
C ILE A 28 4.05 -14.00 -2.24
N THR A 29 2.82 -13.52 -2.39
CA THR A 29 1.60 -14.34 -2.22
C THR A 29 1.61 -15.55 -3.16
N GLY A 30 2.00 -15.36 -4.42
CA GLY A 30 2.13 -16.44 -5.40
C GLY A 30 3.14 -17.52 -5.00
N TRP A 31 4.30 -17.13 -4.44
CA TRP A 31 5.27 -18.09 -3.91
C TRP A 31 4.76 -18.86 -2.67
N GLY A 32 3.92 -18.25 -1.84
CA GLY A 32 3.23 -18.95 -0.76
C GLY A 32 2.40 -20.15 -1.27
N PHE A 33 1.65 -19.95 -2.37
CA PHE A 33 0.93 -21.03 -3.04
C PHE A 33 1.84 -22.11 -3.63
N VAL A 34 3.04 -21.76 -4.11
CA VAL A 34 4.02 -22.75 -4.58
C VAL A 34 4.46 -23.66 -3.44
N VAL A 35 4.80 -23.08 -2.28
CA VAL A 35 5.20 -23.87 -1.10
C VAL A 35 4.05 -24.77 -0.62
N PHE A 36 2.81 -24.25 -0.60
CA PHE A 36 1.65 -25.06 -0.28
C PHE A 36 1.39 -26.19 -1.28
N THR A 37 1.66 -25.95 -2.58
CA THR A 37 1.57 -27.00 -3.61
C THR A 37 2.50 -28.16 -3.28
N VAL A 38 3.76 -27.88 -2.93
CA VAL A 38 4.74 -28.91 -2.52
C VAL A 38 4.26 -29.67 -1.28
N GLY A 39 3.75 -28.95 -0.27
CA GLY A 39 3.18 -29.55 0.93
C GLY A 39 1.99 -30.46 0.64
N SER A 40 1.06 -30.03 -0.22
CA SER A 40 -0.08 -30.83 -0.63
C SER A 40 0.32 -32.09 -1.39
N VAL A 41 1.33 -32.04 -2.27
CA VAL A 41 1.85 -33.23 -2.94
C VAL A 41 2.45 -34.22 -1.94
N ALA A 42 3.26 -33.74 -0.98
CA ALA A 42 3.87 -34.59 0.03
C ALA A 42 2.82 -35.28 0.90
N TRP A 43 1.83 -34.53 1.42
CA TRP A 43 0.78 -35.10 2.26
C TRP A 43 -0.21 -35.99 1.50
N ALA A 44 -0.50 -35.68 0.23
CA ALA A 44 -1.29 -36.58 -0.61
C ALA A 44 -0.57 -37.92 -0.84
N ALA A 45 0.75 -37.89 -1.10
CA ALA A 45 1.55 -39.09 -1.25
C ALA A 45 1.55 -39.94 0.03
N VAL A 46 1.74 -39.31 1.20
CA VAL A 46 1.62 -39.99 2.50
C VAL A 46 0.24 -40.64 2.62
N GLY A 47 -0.84 -39.88 2.40
CA GLY A 47 -2.21 -40.39 2.49
C GLY A 47 -2.48 -41.60 1.58
N LEU A 48 -1.93 -41.60 0.37
CA LEU A 48 -2.03 -42.72 -0.55
C LEU A 48 -1.20 -43.94 -0.09
N THR A 49 0.03 -43.73 0.38
CA THR A 49 0.91 -44.82 0.85
C THR A 49 0.47 -45.44 2.18
N THR A 50 -0.21 -44.68 3.04
CA THR A 50 -0.72 -45.15 4.33
C THR A 50 -2.20 -45.53 4.28
N GLU A 51 -2.80 -45.60 3.08
CA GLU A 51 -4.23 -45.92 2.86
C GLU A 51 -5.19 -45.06 3.70
N GLN A 52 -4.89 -43.77 3.85
CA GLN A 52 -5.71 -42.80 4.57
C GLN A 52 -6.50 -41.94 3.56
N PRO A 53 -7.74 -42.34 3.18
CA PRO A 53 -8.49 -41.67 2.12
C PRO A 53 -8.81 -40.21 2.46
N SER A 54 -9.07 -39.90 3.72
CA SER A 54 -9.33 -38.52 4.18
C SER A 54 -8.12 -37.61 3.92
N LEU A 55 -6.91 -38.06 4.31
CA LEU A 55 -5.67 -37.30 4.12
C LEU A 55 -5.37 -37.10 2.63
N ALA A 56 -5.56 -38.13 1.80
CA ALA A 56 -5.36 -38.07 0.36
C ALA A 56 -6.36 -37.12 -0.33
N ILE A 57 -7.65 -37.19 -0.01
CA ILE A 57 -8.69 -36.36 -0.62
C ILE A 57 -8.50 -34.89 -0.25
N THR A 58 -8.29 -34.57 1.03
CA THR A 58 -8.10 -33.18 1.47
C THR A 58 -6.88 -32.55 0.80
N ASN A 59 -5.75 -33.26 0.73
CA ASN A 59 -4.55 -32.72 0.09
C ASN A 59 -4.64 -32.70 -1.44
N GLY A 60 -5.39 -33.62 -2.05
CA GLY A 60 -5.73 -33.56 -3.47
C GLY A 60 -6.55 -32.31 -3.81
N PHE A 61 -7.53 -31.95 -2.98
CA PHE A 61 -8.28 -30.69 -3.14
C PHE A 61 -7.39 -29.45 -2.94
N LEU A 62 -6.56 -29.44 -1.88
CA LEU A 62 -5.61 -28.36 -1.63
C LEU A 62 -4.63 -28.18 -2.79
N LEU A 63 -4.17 -29.26 -3.40
CA LEU A 63 -3.32 -29.21 -4.59
C LEU A 63 -4.00 -28.42 -5.72
N LEU A 64 -5.28 -28.69 -6.01
CA LEU A 64 -6.02 -27.97 -7.05
C LEU A 64 -6.17 -26.48 -6.73
N VAL A 65 -6.54 -26.15 -5.48
CA VAL A 65 -6.68 -24.76 -5.02
C VAL A 65 -5.33 -24.03 -5.10
N ASN A 66 -4.24 -24.69 -4.70
CA ASN A 66 -2.92 -24.11 -4.72
C ASN A 66 -2.41 -23.86 -6.14
N LEU A 67 -2.63 -24.80 -7.06
CA LEU A 67 -2.31 -24.61 -8.49
C LEU A 67 -3.10 -23.44 -9.10
N PHE A 68 -4.39 -23.31 -8.75
CA PHE A 68 -5.19 -22.15 -9.14
C PHE A 68 -4.62 -20.85 -8.56
N GLY A 69 -4.19 -20.86 -7.29
CA GLY A 69 -3.51 -19.74 -6.64
C GLY A 69 -2.22 -19.34 -7.35
N VAL A 70 -1.36 -20.30 -7.69
CA VAL A 70 -0.12 -20.07 -8.46
C VAL A 70 -0.43 -19.41 -9.81
N TRP A 71 -1.36 -19.98 -10.58
CA TRP A 71 -1.76 -19.41 -11.88
C TRP A 71 -2.34 -18.00 -11.74
N ARG A 72 -3.17 -17.77 -10.73
CA ARG A 72 -3.81 -16.47 -10.49
C ARG A 72 -2.78 -15.40 -10.15
N TRP A 73 -1.88 -15.68 -9.21
CA TRP A 73 -0.94 -14.68 -8.70
C TRP A 73 0.33 -14.58 -9.55
N LEU A 74 1.07 -15.68 -9.76
CA LEU A 74 2.31 -15.64 -10.54
C LEU A 74 2.07 -15.55 -12.05
N GLY A 75 0.92 -16.02 -12.53
CA GLY A 75 0.56 -15.94 -13.94
C GLY A 75 -0.16 -14.64 -14.30
N ARG A 76 -1.42 -14.50 -13.89
CA ARG A 76 -2.28 -13.39 -14.32
C ARG A 76 -1.89 -12.07 -13.65
N GLN A 77 -1.91 -12.01 -12.32
CA GLN A 77 -1.74 -10.77 -11.59
C GLN A 77 -0.32 -10.20 -11.73
N ALA A 78 0.72 -11.05 -11.65
CA ALA A 78 2.11 -10.61 -11.79
C ALA A 78 2.38 -9.97 -13.16
N ARG A 79 1.71 -10.41 -14.22
CA ARG A 79 1.83 -9.82 -15.56
C ARG A 79 1.24 -8.41 -15.63
N HIS A 80 0.13 -8.15 -14.92
CA HIS A 80 -0.47 -6.82 -14.88
C HIS A 80 0.41 -5.82 -14.13
N GLU A 81 0.93 -6.21 -12.96
CA GLU A 81 1.87 -5.39 -12.18
C GLU A 81 3.16 -5.13 -12.94
N THR A 82 3.71 -6.15 -13.60
CA THR A 82 4.87 -5.96 -14.48
C THR A 82 4.55 -4.95 -15.60
N GLY A 83 3.32 -4.96 -16.12
CA GLY A 83 2.86 -3.99 -17.10
C GLY A 83 2.90 -2.55 -16.58
N SER A 84 2.40 -2.31 -15.37
CA SER A 84 2.44 -0.99 -14.72
C SER A 84 3.86 -0.58 -14.35
N GLU A 85 4.66 -1.47 -13.74
CA GLU A 85 6.07 -1.24 -13.41
C GLU A 85 6.86 -0.79 -14.66
N LEU A 86 6.67 -1.50 -15.78
CA LEU A 86 7.32 -1.14 -17.04
C LEU A 86 6.80 0.16 -17.65
N ALA A 87 5.54 0.54 -17.42
CA ALA A 87 5.01 1.82 -17.87
C ALA A 87 5.61 2.98 -17.07
N GLU A 88 5.70 2.83 -15.74
CA GLU A 88 6.39 3.79 -14.87
C GLU A 88 7.85 3.98 -15.30
N GLN A 89 8.61 2.89 -15.43
CA GLN A 89 10.01 2.94 -15.86
C GLN A 89 10.19 3.64 -17.22
N ARG A 90 9.36 3.30 -18.21
CA ARG A 90 9.41 3.92 -19.55
C ARG A 90 9.06 5.41 -19.51
N SER A 91 8.12 5.81 -18.66
CA SER A 91 7.75 7.23 -18.53
C SER A 91 8.88 8.03 -17.88
N ARG A 92 9.51 7.50 -16.82
CA ARG A 92 10.65 8.15 -16.15
C ARG A 92 11.90 8.23 -17.04
N ALA A 93 12.11 7.25 -17.91
CA ALA A 93 13.24 7.24 -18.85
C ALA A 93 13.09 8.24 -20.02
N ARG A 94 11.92 8.87 -20.20
CA ARG A 94 11.64 9.79 -21.32
C ARG A 94 11.54 11.24 -20.83
N ALA A 95 12.51 12.07 -21.21
CA ALA A 95 12.59 13.47 -20.75
C ALA A 95 11.39 14.38 -21.12
N HIS A 96 10.59 14.01 -22.12
CA HIS A 96 9.52 14.86 -22.67
C HIS A 96 8.10 14.37 -22.37
N VAL A 97 7.93 13.44 -21.44
CA VAL A 97 6.60 12.99 -20.98
C VAL A 97 6.54 13.05 -19.46
N PRO A 98 5.37 13.34 -18.86
CA PRO A 98 5.21 13.24 -17.41
C PRO A 98 5.52 11.82 -16.92
N SER A 99 6.18 11.73 -15.76
CA SER A 99 6.38 10.45 -15.08
C SER A 99 5.05 9.90 -14.58
N LEU A 100 4.84 8.61 -14.79
CA LEU A 100 3.68 7.87 -14.29
C LEU A 100 4.02 7.19 -12.97
N TYR A 101 3.00 7.03 -12.13
CA TYR A 101 3.03 6.22 -10.92
C TYR A 101 1.71 5.42 -10.88
N SER A 102 1.79 4.10 -10.70
CA SER A 102 0.62 3.24 -10.67
C SER A 102 -0.17 3.45 -9.39
N GLY A 103 -1.48 3.66 -9.50
CA GLY A 103 -2.36 3.70 -8.33
C GLY A 103 -2.28 2.42 -7.51
N ALA A 104 -2.15 1.25 -8.15
CA ALA A 104 -1.96 -0.01 -7.44
C ALA A 104 -0.62 -0.07 -6.67
N SER A 105 0.44 0.58 -7.18
CA SER A 105 1.72 0.72 -6.47
C SER A 105 1.66 1.76 -5.35
N ALA A 106 0.66 2.65 -5.35
CA ALA A 106 0.49 3.65 -4.31
C ALA A 106 -0.09 3.03 -3.05
N ILE A 107 -1.04 2.11 -3.19
CA ILE A 107 -1.67 1.43 -2.05
C ILE A 107 -0.61 0.64 -1.26
N GLY A 108 -0.50 0.92 0.03
CA GLY A 108 0.50 0.30 0.91
C GLY A 108 1.91 0.87 0.79
N ALA A 109 2.14 1.88 -0.07
CA ALA A 109 3.44 2.54 -0.17
C ALA A 109 3.78 3.26 1.14
N ASN A 110 5.07 3.23 1.51
CA ASN A 110 5.55 4.03 2.63
C ASN A 110 5.52 5.51 2.27
N VAL A 111 5.14 6.33 3.25
CA VAL A 111 5.25 7.79 3.16
C VAL A 111 6.44 8.22 4.02
N PHE A 112 7.33 9.02 3.46
CA PHE A 112 8.53 9.55 4.11
C PHE A 112 8.44 11.07 4.25
N ASP A 113 9.01 11.64 5.29
CA ASP A 113 9.18 13.10 5.38
C ASP A 113 10.45 13.57 4.63
N GLY A 114 10.70 14.88 4.61
CA GLY A 114 11.89 15.48 3.99
C GLY A 114 13.23 15.05 4.61
N ARG A 115 13.25 14.26 5.70
CA ARG A 115 14.46 13.65 6.29
C ARG A 115 14.61 12.17 5.91
N GLY A 116 13.65 11.60 5.19
CA GLY A 116 13.59 10.19 4.85
C GLY A 116 13.05 9.30 5.98
N GLU A 117 12.46 9.86 7.03
CA GLU A 117 11.84 9.06 8.09
C GLU A 117 10.45 8.59 7.65
N LYS A 118 10.12 7.31 7.89
CA LYS A 118 8.78 6.79 7.57
C LYS A 118 7.77 7.42 8.52
N VAL A 119 6.83 8.19 7.95
CA VAL A 119 5.77 8.90 8.67
C VAL A 119 4.41 8.25 8.51
N GLY A 120 4.23 7.33 7.57
CA GLY A 120 2.96 6.63 7.40
C GLY A 120 2.99 5.59 6.29
N THR A 121 1.81 5.03 6.00
CA THR A 121 1.57 4.12 4.89
C THR A 121 0.33 4.59 4.13
N VAL A 122 0.35 4.57 2.81
CA VAL A 122 -0.83 4.91 2.00
C VAL A 122 -1.91 3.85 2.18
N VAL A 123 -3.12 4.32 2.51
CA VAL A 123 -4.32 3.50 2.57
C VAL A 123 -5.06 3.53 1.25
N ASP A 124 -5.29 4.73 0.68
CA ASP A 124 -5.98 4.90 -0.59
C ASP A 124 -5.68 6.25 -1.25
N THR A 125 -6.00 6.37 -2.55
CA THR A 125 -5.84 7.57 -3.37
C THR A 125 -7.18 8.00 -3.93
N MET A 126 -7.67 9.18 -3.53
CA MET A 126 -8.97 9.69 -3.94
C MET A 126 -8.83 10.55 -5.20
N HIS A 127 -9.50 10.14 -6.28
CA HIS A 127 -9.50 10.86 -7.56
C HIS A 127 -10.76 11.70 -7.74
N ASP A 128 -10.59 12.90 -8.26
CA ASP A 128 -11.68 13.73 -8.71
C ASP A 128 -12.14 13.27 -10.11
N CYS A 129 -13.42 12.91 -10.24
CA CYS A 129 -13.99 12.37 -11.48
C CYS A 129 -14.17 13.42 -12.59
N GLU A 130 -14.32 14.70 -12.22
CA GLU A 130 -14.57 15.78 -13.17
C GLU A 130 -13.24 16.34 -13.71
N SER A 131 -12.33 16.71 -12.81
CA SER A 131 -11.00 17.22 -13.17
C SER A 131 -10.03 16.13 -13.63
N ARG A 132 -10.30 14.86 -13.31
CA ARG A 132 -9.42 13.70 -13.56
C ARG A 132 -8.06 13.81 -12.86
N THR A 133 -7.99 14.59 -11.78
CA THR A 133 -6.79 14.74 -10.97
C THR A 133 -6.87 13.91 -9.68
N LEU A 134 -5.73 13.71 -9.03
CA LEU A 134 -5.72 13.24 -7.65
C LEU A 134 -6.28 14.38 -6.77
N SER A 135 -7.23 14.07 -5.89
CA SER A 135 -7.83 15.01 -4.95
C SER A 135 -7.05 15.02 -3.64
N TYR A 136 -6.83 13.85 -3.03
CA TYR A 136 -6.00 13.67 -1.85
C TYR A 136 -5.59 12.20 -1.67
N VAL A 137 -4.58 11.96 -0.83
CA VAL A 137 -4.13 10.62 -0.43
C VAL A 137 -4.48 10.40 1.02
N VAL A 138 -5.06 9.25 1.35
CA VAL A 138 -5.26 8.82 2.74
C VAL A 138 -4.04 8.05 3.19
N ILE A 139 -3.45 8.45 4.30
CA ILE A 139 -2.35 7.75 4.94
C ILE A 139 -2.78 7.27 6.33
N SER A 140 -2.24 6.14 6.76
CA SER A 140 -2.31 5.67 8.15
C SER A 140 -1.01 5.97 8.89
N GLN A 141 -1.14 6.39 10.15
CA GLN A 141 -0.03 6.60 11.08
C GLN A 141 -0.25 5.80 12.37
N GLY A 142 0.83 5.23 12.91
CA GLY A 142 0.76 4.35 14.07
C GLY A 142 0.03 3.04 13.77
N GLY A 143 -0.20 2.24 14.81
CA GLY A 143 -0.88 0.95 14.69
C GLY A 143 -0.09 -0.12 13.91
N VAL A 144 -0.69 -1.31 13.79
CA VAL A 144 -0.19 -2.40 12.94
C VAL A 144 -1.38 -3.08 12.26
N GLY A 145 -1.42 -3.06 10.93
CA GLY A 145 -2.39 -3.84 10.14
C GLY A 145 -3.85 -3.43 10.35
N GLY A 146 -4.11 -2.12 10.44
CA GLY A 146 -5.45 -1.54 10.65
C GLY A 146 -5.89 -1.41 12.10
N ALA A 147 -5.10 -1.92 13.08
CA ALA A 147 -5.43 -1.79 14.49
C ALA A 147 -4.70 -0.61 15.14
N GLY A 148 -5.45 0.36 15.68
CA GLY A 148 -4.91 1.52 16.38
C GLY A 148 -4.25 2.55 15.45
N GLU A 149 -4.63 2.54 14.17
CA GLU A 149 -4.13 3.48 13.18
C GLU A 149 -4.90 4.81 13.26
N THR A 150 -4.21 5.91 12.96
CA THR A 150 -4.84 7.22 12.76
C THR A 150 -4.79 7.56 11.28
N LEU A 151 -5.96 7.77 10.67
CA LEU A 151 -6.07 8.13 9.26
C LEU A 151 -5.97 9.64 9.07
N ARG A 152 -5.29 10.06 8.01
CA ARG A 152 -5.15 11.48 7.62
C ARG A 152 -5.22 11.62 6.11
N ALA A 153 -5.86 12.68 5.65
CA ALA A 153 -5.89 13.04 4.24
C ALA A 153 -4.80 14.09 3.95
N ILE A 154 -3.96 13.82 2.96
CA ILE A 154 -2.85 14.67 2.53
C ILE A 154 -3.10 15.16 1.12
N ALA A 155 -2.92 16.46 0.90
CA ALA A 155 -3.11 17.08 -0.40
C ALA A 155 -1.96 16.70 -1.38
N PRO A 156 -2.23 16.50 -2.68
CA PRO A 156 -1.24 16.00 -3.64
C PRO A 156 -0.05 16.93 -3.87
N ASP A 157 -0.23 18.24 -3.66
CA ASP A 157 0.81 19.26 -3.78
C ASP A 157 1.91 19.13 -2.72
N LEU A 158 1.64 18.41 -1.63
CA LEU A 158 2.60 18.09 -0.57
C LEU A 158 3.29 16.75 -0.77
N LEU A 159 3.03 16.05 -1.88
CA LEU A 159 3.47 14.67 -2.12
C LEU A 159 4.25 14.53 -3.43
N ALA A 160 5.41 13.88 -3.36
CA ALA A 160 6.19 13.43 -4.50
C ALA A 160 6.16 11.90 -4.60
N PHE A 161 5.75 11.37 -5.75
CA PHE A 161 5.62 9.93 -6.00
C PHE A 161 6.89 9.38 -6.65
N GLU A 162 7.72 8.69 -5.87
CA GLU A 162 9.03 8.18 -6.27
C GLU A 162 9.11 6.66 -6.23
N SER A 163 10.15 6.08 -6.83
CA SER A 163 10.28 4.62 -6.93
C SER A 163 10.51 3.90 -5.60
N ASP A 164 10.98 4.62 -4.58
CA ASP A 164 11.24 4.09 -3.23
C ASP A 164 10.10 4.38 -2.24
N GLY A 165 9.11 5.18 -2.64
CA GLY A 165 7.92 5.50 -1.85
C GLY A 165 7.34 6.87 -2.20
N ILE A 166 6.49 7.38 -1.32
CA ILE A 166 5.94 8.72 -1.45
C ILE A 166 6.65 9.63 -0.45
N HIS A 167 7.21 10.74 -0.92
CA HIS A 167 7.86 11.73 -0.08
C HIS A 167 6.89 12.88 0.19
N CYS A 168 6.82 13.32 1.43
CA CYS A 168 5.97 14.40 1.88
C CYS A 168 6.82 15.58 2.36
N ASP A 169 6.45 16.78 1.92
CA ASP A 169 7.15 18.01 2.30
C ASP A 169 6.94 18.38 3.78
N LEU A 170 6.00 17.74 4.46
CA LEU A 170 5.70 17.95 5.88
C LEU A 170 6.56 17.05 6.78
N SER A 171 6.99 17.58 7.93
CA SER A 171 7.62 16.78 8.99
C SER A 171 6.63 15.84 9.66
N ALA A 172 7.14 14.82 10.36
CA ALA A 172 6.32 13.92 11.17
C ALA A 172 5.38 14.65 12.15
N GLU A 173 5.85 15.74 12.78
CA GLU A 173 5.05 16.57 13.69
C GLU A 173 3.95 17.33 12.95
N GLN A 174 4.26 17.89 11.78
CA GLN A 174 3.28 18.60 10.97
C GLN A 174 2.18 17.67 10.46
N ILE A 175 2.54 16.45 10.04
CA ILE A 175 1.57 15.43 9.63
C ILE A 175 0.70 15.03 10.83
N THR A 176 1.29 14.84 12.00
CA THR A 176 0.55 14.53 13.24
C THR A 176 -0.42 15.65 13.65
N ALA A 177 -0.13 16.90 13.28
CA ALA A 177 -0.98 18.06 13.55
C ALA A 177 -2.16 18.21 12.58
N ILE A 178 -2.18 17.51 11.44
CA ILE A 178 -3.35 17.45 10.55
C ILE A 178 -4.54 16.89 11.36
N ALA A 179 -5.78 17.20 11.02
CA ALA A 179 -6.92 16.59 11.69
C ALA A 179 -7.03 15.10 11.30
N PRO A 180 -7.24 14.17 12.25
CA PRO A 180 -7.54 12.78 11.90
C PRO A 180 -8.89 12.72 11.18
N ILE A 181 -9.02 11.80 10.21
CA ILE A 181 -10.28 11.51 9.53
C ILE A 181 -10.94 10.27 10.15
N ASP A 182 -12.27 10.28 10.20
CA ASP A 182 -13.05 9.15 10.69
C ASP A 182 -13.08 8.03 9.63
N GLU A 183 -12.85 6.77 10.04
CA GLU A 183 -12.79 5.62 9.13
C GLU A 183 -14.05 5.43 8.27
N LYS A 184 -15.20 5.94 8.70
CA LYS A 184 -16.49 5.81 8.03
C LYS A 184 -16.97 7.10 7.37
N ALA A 185 -16.23 8.20 7.51
CA ALA A 185 -16.59 9.52 7.00
C ALA A 185 -15.37 10.26 6.44
N TRP A 186 -14.77 9.73 5.38
CA TRP A 186 -13.68 10.39 4.68
C TRP A 186 -14.16 11.71 4.02
N PRO A 187 -13.29 12.73 3.91
CA PRO A 187 -13.67 14.02 3.33
C PRO A 187 -14.19 13.91 1.89
N ALA A 188 -15.31 14.58 1.59
CA ALA A 188 -15.82 14.62 0.21
C ALA A 188 -14.98 15.50 -0.73
N VAL A 189 -14.16 16.39 -0.17
CA VAL A 189 -13.25 17.29 -0.88
C VAL A 189 -11.89 17.23 -0.18
N ALA A 190 -10.81 17.42 -0.93
CA ALA A 190 -9.48 17.54 -0.37
C ALA A 190 -9.44 18.53 0.81
N PRO A 191 -8.75 18.19 1.92
CA PRO A 191 -8.44 19.17 2.93
C PRO A 191 -7.67 20.33 2.28
N PRO A 192 -7.89 21.58 2.71
CA PRO A 192 -7.05 22.68 2.25
C PRO A 192 -5.59 22.31 2.52
N ALA A 193 -4.73 22.49 1.52
CA ALA A 193 -3.29 22.38 1.72
C ALA A 193 -2.93 23.24 2.95
N LEU A 194 -2.11 22.69 3.85
CA LEU A 194 -1.60 23.44 4.98
C LEU A 194 -1.04 24.74 4.41
N ALA A 195 -1.67 25.88 4.73
CA ALA A 195 -1.25 27.17 4.23
C ALA A 195 0.25 27.27 4.52
N SER A 196 1.07 27.35 3.47
CA SER A 196 2.50 27.52 3.59
C SER A 196 2.73 28.83 4.35
N ASN A 197 2.82 28.75 5.68
CA ASN A 197 3.13 29.88 6.52
C ASN A 197 4.62 30.16 6.39
N SER A 198 4.98 30.75 5.25
CA SER A 198 6.24 31.43 5.04
C SER A 198 6.00 32.49 3.95
N HIS A 199 6.04 33.76 4.36
CA HIS A 199 6.15 34.97 3.52
C HIS A 199 4.92 35.81 3.11
N ASP A 200 3.80 35.87 3.86
CA ASP A 200 2.76 36.88 3.53
C ASP A 200 2.02 37.55 4.71
N LEU A 201 2.72 37.74 5.84
CA LEU A 201 2.21 38.57 6.96
C LEU A 201 2.82 39.98 7.04
N SER A 202 3.57 40.43 6.03
CA SER A 202 4.14 41.79 6.01
C SER A 202 3.29 42.84 5.29
N PHE A 203 2.15 42.49 4.69
CA PHE A 203 1.35 43.48 3.93
C PHE A 203 -0.01 43.86 4.55
N ALA A 204 -0.43 43.23 5.65
CA ALA A 204 -1.73 43.53 6.28
C ALA A 204 -1.67 44.52 7.47
N SER A 205 -0.54 45.21 7.67
CA SER A 205 -0.37 46.20 8.75
C SER A 205 -0.02 47.60 8.23
N SER A 206 -0.73 48.10 7.23
CA SER A 206 -0.76 49.54 6.91
C SER A 206 -1.99 49.93 6.08
N SER A 207 -3.18 49.90 6.68
CA SER A 207 -4.26 50.83 6.31
C SER A 207 -5.32 50.92 7.42
N LYS A 208 -4.96 51.57 8.53
CA LYS A 208 -5.95 52.27 9.36
C LYS A 208 -5.73 53.77 9.14
N GLY A 209 -6.74 54.47 8.62
CA GLY A 209 -6.86 55.92 8.71
C GLY A 209 -7.53 56.56 7.49
N PHE A 210 -8.45 57.50 7.76
CA PHE A 210 -9.23 58.37 6.84
C PHE A 210 -10.43 57.71 6.13
N PHE A 211 -11.70 58.16 6.20
CA PHE A 211 -12.43 59.35 6.68
C PHE A 211 -13.87 58.87 7.02
N HIS A 212 -14.52 59.21 8.14
CA HIS A 212 -15.33 60.41 8.45
C HIS A 212 -16.72 60.53 7.76
N ALA A 213 -17.66 61.07 8.55
CA ALA A 213 -19.10 60.88 8.53
C ALA A 213 -19.92 61.86 7.66
N GLN A 214 -21.25 61.64 7.70
CA GLN A 214 -22.39 62.47 7.24
C GLN A 214 -22.80 62.24 5.76
N ALA A 215 -24.08 62.11 5.40
CA ALA A 215 -25.34 62.48 6.05
C ALA A 215 -26.44 61.42 5.82
#